data_AF-A0A518KCA3-F1
#
_entry.id   AF-A0A518KCA3-F1
#
_cell.length_a   1.000
_cell.length_b   1.000
_cell.length_c   1.000
_cell.angle_alpha   90.00
_cell.angle_beta   90.00
_cell.angle_gamma   90.00
#
_symmetry.space_group_name_H-M   'P 1'
#
loop_
_entity.id
_entity.type
_entity.pdbx_description
1 polymer ?
#
loop_
_entity_poly.entity_id
_entity_poly.type
_entity_poly.pdbx_seq_one_letter_code
_entity_poly.pdbx_strand_id
1 'polypeptide(L)'
;MIRRFLMLVVAGVALAPGRASAIDIVLDYTLDEQNWNWFSGTAAGLERRAALDAAAGFLSAILTDDDWDAVAIDSTAIGLYDLFQSSINGFDGLPVSGTAESDGAGYSYNLPISNRSTVGANEFVVYVTAFAFDNRSTAHAKASANGAARRNAAGAAGAEFSTWGGDVLFDLSDTWYAGQNPGIDPTDDYGVQDPDKTPASDITTDNWDFSTSSFTWKGYDLEKTDPAADGRLDLYATALHELVHTLGMTTANVPIYIGTNAQGELIGENVTAVYGGPVPASGGHVAQNVESVVWGSDGIVSEALLDPNSLRGVRKYLTELDAALLRDLGYTVATGFATPLPGDYNDDGLVDAADYTVWRDGGSPDDSVEGYNVWAGNYGATAPASRASAEGSAVPEPGAIVLLGSLLTLTALERRGR
;
A
#
# COMPACT_ATOMS: atom_id res chain seq x y z
N MET A 1 -27.39 56.85 36.52
CA MET A 1 -26.29 55.88 36.69
C MET A 1 -26.75 54.58 36.03
N ILE A 2 -26.54 54.44 34.71
CA ILE A 2 -27.04 53.32 33.90
C ILE A 2 -25.84 52.39 33.67
N ARG A 3 -25.85 51.21 34.31
CA ARG A 3 -24.84 50.17 34.08
C ARG A 3 -25.19 49.43 32.79
N ARG A 4 -24.37 49.63 31.74
CA ARG A 4 -24.40 48.83 30.53
C ARG A 4 -23.79 47.46 30.83
N PHE A 5 -24.58 46.40 30.74
CA PHE A 5 -24.10 45.02 30.75
C PHE A 5 -23.53 44.73 29.35
N LEU A 6 -22.23 44.49 29.28
CA LEU A 6 -21.56 44.01 28.06
C LEU A 6 -21.79 42.49 28.00
N MET A 7 -22.67 42.04 27.10
CA MET A 7 -22.76 40.61 26.75
C MET A 7 -21.52 40.24 25.94
N LEU A 8 -20.62 39.50 26.56
CA LEU A 8 -19.51 38.85 25.87
C LEU A 8 -20.08 37.65 25.11
N VAL A 9 -20.26 37.78 23.79
CA VAL A 9 -20.53 36.64 22.92
C VAL A 9 -19.21 35.90 22.76
N VAL A 10 -19.00 34.85 23.54
CA VAL A 10 -17.94 33.87 23.29
C VAL A 10 -18.42 33.04 22.12
N ALA A 11 -17.94 33.35 20.91
CA ALA A 11 -18.02 32.45 19.78
C ALA A 11 -17.12 31.25 20.10
N GLY A 12 -17.70 30.19 20.65
CA GLY A 12 -17.03 28.90 20.73
C GLY A 12 -16.82 28.41 19.31
N VAL A 13 -15.57 28.44 18.83
CA VAL A 13 -15.16 27.63 17.69
C VAL A 13 -15.27 26.19 18.17
N ALA A 14 -16.39 25.55 17.87
CA ALA A 14 -16.45 24.10 17.88
C ALA A 14 -15.49 23.65 16.77
N LEU A 15 -14.28 23.26 17.15
CA LEU A 15 -13.45 22.39 16.32
C LEU A 15 -14.34 21.19 16.01
N ALA A 16 -14.79 21.08 14.77
CA ALA A 16 -15.30 19.82 14.28
C ALA A 16 -14.22 18.77 14.58
N PRO A 17 -14.56 17.58 15.10
CA PRO A 17 -13.59 16.50 15.12
C PRO A 17 -13.06 16.37 13.69
N GLY A 18 -11.74 16.41 13.52
CA GLY A 18 -11.10 16.11 12.24
C GLY A 18 -11.71 14.82 11.71
N ARG A 19 -12.01 14.78 10.41
CA ARG A 19 -12.46 13.53 9.78
C ARG A 19 -11.42 12.46 10.10
N ALA A 20 -11.88 11.25 10.41
CA ALA A 20 -10.99 10.12 10.60
C ALA A 20 -10.11 10.02 9.34
N SER A 21 -8.79 9.98 9.53
CA SER A 21 -7.86 9.71 8.44
C SER A 21 -8.25 8.39 7.79
N ALA A 22 -8.08 8.27 6.48
CA ALA A 22 -8.04 6.97 5.83
C ALA A 22 -6.91 6.10 6.45
N ILE A 23 -6.83 4.80 6.10
CA ILE A 23 -5.77 3.91 6.61
C ILE A 23 -4.40 4.60 6.50
N ASP A 24 -3.69 4.70 7.62
CA ASP A 24 -2.35 5.28 7.74
C ASP A 24 -1.34 4.17 7.98
N ILE A 25 -0.55 3.85 6.96
CA ILE A 25 0.54 2.88 7.04
C ILE A 25 1.75 3.53 7.71
N VAL A 26 1.97 3.18 8.97
CA VAL A 26 3.06 3.72 9.81
C VAL A 26 4.22 2.74 9.86
N LEU A 27 5.38 3.18 9.39
CA LEU A 27 6.61 2.39 9.42
C LEU A 27 7.36 2.56 10.74
N ASP A 28 7.64 1.44 11.41
CA ASP A 28 8.38 1.37 12.66
C ASP A 28 9.78 0.76 12.43
N TYR A 29 10.81 1.59 12.53
CA TYR A 29 12.21 1.22 12.28
C TYR A 29 12.95 0.80 13.56
N THR A 30 12.27 0.67 14.70
CA THR A 30 12.94 0.42 16.00
C THR A 30 13.85 -0.80 15.94
N LEU A 31 13.41 -1.89 15.29
CA LEU A 31 14.23 -3.10 15.20
C LEU A 31 15.48 -2.91 14.34
N ASP A 32 15.38 -2.17 13.22
CA ASP A 32 16.55 -1.76 12.44
C ASP A 32 17.53 -0.94 13.28
N GLU A 33 17.05 0.08 13.99
CA GLU A 33 17.85 0.99 14.81
C GLU A 33 18.61 0.27 15.93
N GLN A 34 18.02 -0.78 16.51
CA GLN A 34 18.68 -1.62 17.53
C GLN A 34 19.76 -2.55 16.96
N ASN A 35 19.81 -2.73 15.65
CA ASN A 35 20.69 -3.67 14.98
C ASN A 35 21.64 -2.96 14.00
N TRP A 36 21.30 -2.96 12.70
CA TRP A 36 22.19 -2.45 11.66
C TRP A 36 22.05 -0.95 11.45
N ASN A 37 20.96 -0.35 11.94
CA ASN A 37 20.60 1.02 11.73
C ASN A 37 20.72 1.41 10.25
N TRP A 38 20.28 0.51 9.37
CA TRP A 38 20.52 0.59 7.95
C TRP A 38 19.72 1.76 7.37
N PHE A 39 18.47 1.95 7.77
CA PHE A 39 17.59 3.02 7.29
C PHE A 39 17.85 4.38 7.95
N SER A 40 18.85 4.50 8.83
CA SER A 40 19.13 5.76 9.51
C SER A 40 20.64 5.99 9.71
N GLY A 41 21.01 7.03 10.46
CA GLY A 41 22.38 7.31 10.88
C GLY A 41 23.35 7.79 9.79
N THR A 42 22.99 7.71 8.51
CA THR A 42 23.78 8.18 7.36
C THR A 42 22.86 8.83 6.32
N ALA A 43 23.40 9.69 5.44
CA ALA A 43 22.63 10.30 4.35
C ALA A 43 21.98 9.23 3.43
N ALA A 44 22.75 8.22 3.03
CA ALA A 44 22.25 7.09 2.25
C ALA A 44 21.21 6.24 3.02
N GLY A 45 21.27 6.20 4.35
CA GLY A 45 20.23 5.58 5.19
C GLY A 45 18.93 6.36 5.12
N LEU A 46 19.01 7.69 5.26
CA LEU A 46 17.84 8.57 5.17
C LEU A 46 17.20 8.54 3.77
N GLU A 47 17.97 8.41 2.70
CA GLU A 47 17.45 8.20 1.33
C GLU A 47 16.65 6.90 1.23
N ARG A 48 17.17 5.80 1.81
CA ARG A 48 16.47 4.51 1.83
C ARG A 48 15.19 4.56 2.66
N ARG A 49 15.22 5.25 3.80
CA ARG A 49 14.03 5.51 4.61
C ARG A 49 13.00 6.32 3.84
N ALA A 50 13.41 7.38 3.17
CA ALA A 50 12.52 8.19 2.35
C ALA A 50 11.83 7.37 1.25
N ALA A 51 12.54 6.43 0.61
CA ALA A 51 11.96 5.54 -0.39
C ALA A 51 10.87 4.61 0.20
N LEU A 52 11.10 4.05 1.39
CA LEU A 52 10.09 3.22 2.06
C LEU A 52 8.91 4.04 2.57
N ASP A 53 9.19 5.20 3.17
CA ASP A 53 8.16 6.12 3.67
C ASP A 53 7.26 6.59 2.50
N ALA A 54 7.81 6.79 1.31
CA ALA A 54 7.04 7.09 0.10
C ALA A 54 6.17 5.92 -0.38
N ALA A 55 6.67 4.68 -0.32
CA ALA A 55 5.87 3.51 -0.66
C ALA A 55 4.69 3.31 0.30
N ALA A 56 4.90 3.55 1.60
CA ALA A 56 3.84 3.56 2.60
C ALA A 56 2.85 4.72 2.35
N GLY A 57 3.36 5.92 2.10
CA GLY A 57 2.54 7.11 1.79
C GLY A 57 1.64 6.91 0.57
N PHE A 58 2.17 6.32 -0.52
CA PHE A 58 1.38 5.93 -1.69
C PHE A 58 0.18 5.04 -1.30
N LEU A 59 0.43 3.97 -0.55
CA LEU A 59 -0.64 3.05 -0.16
C LEU A 59 -1.65 3.72 0.79
N SER A 60 -1.18 4.52 1.76
CA SER A 60 -2.06 5.32 2.64
C SER A 60 -2.95 6.29 1.85
N ALA A 61 -2.44 6.86 0.75
CA ALA A 61 -3.19 7.79 -0.07
C ALA A 61 -4.30 7.10 -0.90
N ILE A 62 -4.09 5.86 -1.33
CA ILE A 62 -5.05 5.15 -2.18
C ILE A 62 -6.02 4.26 -1.40
N LEU A 63 -5.68 3.85 -0.18
CA LEU A 63 -6.55 3.04 0.69
C LEU A 63 -7.43 3.95 1.54
N THR A 64 -8.72 3.97 1.26
CA THR A 64 -9.66 4.99 1.77
C THR A 64 -10.57 4.50 2.91
N ASP A 65 -10.35 3.28 3.42
CA ASP A 65 -11.10 2.76 4.56
C ASP A 65 -10.86 3.63 5.80
N ASP A 66 -11.93 3.95 6.53
CA ASP A 66 -11.89 4.89 7.67
C ASP A 66 -12.62 4.35 8.93
N ASP A 67 -12.99 3.07 8.93
CA ASP A 67 -13.85 2.42 9.91
C ASP A 67 -13.12 1.46 10.86
N TRP A 68 -11.81 1.62 11.02
CA TRP A 68 -10.97 0.75 11.84
C TRP A 68 -10.82 1.27 13.27
N ASP A 69 -11.46 0.59 14.22
CA ASP A 69 -11.29 0.85 15.66
C ASP A 69 -9.89 0.52 16.16
N ALA A 70 -9.36 1.31 17.09
CA ALA A 70 -8.06 1.05 17.73
C ALA A 70 -8.01 -0.35 18.39
N VAL A 71 -6.84 -0.99 18.35
CA VAL A 71 -6.67 -2.38 18.79
C VAL A 71 -5.48 -2.56 19.73
N ALA A 72 -5.67 -3.41 20.75
CA ALA A 72 -4.60 -3.83 21.63
C ALA A 72 -3.75 -4.91 20.95
N ILE A 73 -2.43 -4.76 21.02
CA ILE A 73 -1.46 -5.71 20.47
C ILE A 73 -0.48 -6.18 21.55
N ASP A 74 -0.88 -6.11 22.82
CA ASP A 74 -0.08 -6.68 23.90
C ASP A 74 0.10 -8.19 23.66
N SER A 75 1.31 -8.69 23.87
CA SER A 75 1.70 -10.09 23.65
C SER A 75 1.80 -10.57 22.19
N THR A 76 1.82 -9.67 21.20
CA THR A 76 2.18 -10.02 19.82
C THR A 76 3.70 -10.10 19.65
N ALA A 77 4.13 -10.86 18.64
CA ALA A 77 5.51 -11.01 18.26
C ALA A 77 5.61 -11.03 16.73
N ILE A 78 6.76 -10.59 16.21
CA ILE A 78 7.11 -10.73 14.80
C ILE A 78 8.00 -11.94 14.59
N GLY A 79 7.80 -12.66 13.49
CA GLY A 79 8.58 -13.83 13.11
C GLY A 79 9.59 -13.48 12.03
N LEU A 80 10.88 -13.73 12.27
CA LEU A 80 11.93 -13.56 11.25
C LEU A 80 12.56 -14.92 10.94
N TYR A 81 12.95 -15.15 9.69
CA TYR A 81 13.47 -16.44 9.22
C TYR A 81 14.47 -16.27 8.06
N ASP A 82 15.32 -17.28 7.88
CA ASP A 82 16.48 -17.35 6.99
C ASP A 82 17.52 -16.23 7.27
N LEU A 83 17.69 -15.82 8.54
CA LEU A 83 18.71 -14.82 8.91
C LEU A 83 20.08 -15.49 9.08
N PHE A 84 21.13 -14.88 8.55
CA PHE A 84 22.50 -15.40 8.75
C PHE A 84 22.99 -15.29 10.21
N GLN A 85 22.46 -14.33 10.97
CA GLN A 85 22.92 -13.98 12.31
C GLN A 85 22.36 -14.93 13.36
N SER A 86 23.22 -15.46 14.24
CA SER A 86 22.83 -16.33 15.36
C SER A 86 22.37 -15.57 16.61
N SER A 87 22.58 -14.26 16.63
CA SER A 87 22.11 -13.35 17.67
C SER A 87 21.81 -11.99 17.06
N ILE A 88 20.67 -11.41 17.45
CA ILE A 88 20.25 -10.05 17.11
C ILE A 88 19.78 -9.34 18.39
N ASN A 89 19.54 -8.04 18.32
CA ASN A 89 18.89 -7.31 19.42
C ASN A 89 17.38 -7.26 19.18
N GLY A 90 16.60 -7.45 20.24
CA GLY A 90 15.15 -7.25 20.22
C GLY A 90 14.76 -5.77 20.26
N PHE A 91 13.46 -5.50 20.28
CA PHE A 91 12.91 -4.13 20.38
C PHE A 91 13.33 -3.39 21.66
N ASP A 92 13.63 -4.11 22.73
CA ASP A 92 14.14 -3.58 23.99
C ASP A 92 15.67 -3.36 24.00
N GLY A 93 16.35 -3.64 22.87
CA GLY A 93 17.79 -3.55 22.71
C GLY A 93 18.56 -4.69 23.39
N LEU A 94 17.88 -5.70 23.94
CA LEU A 94 18.53 -6.85 24.55
C LEU A 94 18.85 -7.94 23.52
N PRO A 95 19.97 -8.66 23.67
CA PRO A 95 20.33 -9.71 22.73
C PRO A 95 19.38 -10.91 22.84
N VAL A 96 18.91 -11.38 21.69
CA VAL A 96 18.08 -12.57 21.50
C VAL A 96 18.87 -13.57 20.67
N SER A 97 18.93 -14.82 21.13
CA SER A 97 19.56 -15.91 20.38
C SER A 97 18.57 -16.51 19.36
N GLY A 98 19.03 -16.69 18.13
CA GLY A 98 18.25 -17.31 17.07
C GLY A 98 18.11 -18.82 17.26
N THR A 99 17.03 -19.38 16.75
CA THR A 99 16.84 -20.83 16.64
C THR A 99 17.35 -21.29 15.28
N ALA A 100 18.38 -22.15 15.26
CA ALA A 100 18.90 -22.69 14.01
C ALA A 100 17.79 -23.41 13.23
N GLU A 101 17.71 -23.15 11.92
CA GLU A 101 16.61 -23.68 11.10
C GLU A 101 16.87 -25.12 10.68
N SER A 102 15.77 -25.83 10.38
CA SER A 102 15.79 -27.28 10.18
C SER A 102 16.57 -27.72 8.94
N ASP A 103 16.73 -26.83 7.97
CA ASP A 103 17.44 -27.09 6.74
C ASP A 103 18.97 -26.96 6.92
N GLY A 104 19.42 -26.41 8.05
CA GLY A 104 20.82 -26.26 8.43
C GLY A 104 21.50 -25.01 7.88
N ALA A 105 20.73 -24.06 7.33
CA ALA A 105 21.18 -22.69 7.07
C ALA A 105 20.42 -21.74 8.00
N GLY A 106 21.00 -20.59 8.30
CA GLY A 106 20.27 -19.51 8.97
C GLY A 106 19.75 -19.78 10.39
N TYR A 107 18.96 -18.80 10.85
CA TYR A 107 18.34 -18.74 12.16
C TYR A 107 16.98 -18.05 12.05
N SER A 108 16.03 -18.54 12.84
CA SER A 108 14.70 -17.98 13.01
C SER A 108 14.54 -17.30 14.38
N TYR A 109 13.65 -16.32 14.43
CA TYR A 109 13.35 -15.52 15.61
C TYR A 109 11.84 -15.34 15.77
N ASN A 110 11.41 -15.27 17.02
CA ASN A 110 10.07 -14.83 17.40
C ASN A 110 10.23 -13.72 18.44
N LEU A 111 10.12 -12.46 17.98
CA LEU A 111 10.49 -11.28 18.75
C LEU A 111 9.24 -10.62 19.33
N PRO A 112 9.06 -10.62 20.67
CA PRO A 112 7.96 -9.91 21.30
C PRO A 112 8.04 -8.41 21.01
N ILE A 113 6.93 -7.82 20.59
CA ILE A 113 6.83 -6.37 20.41
C ILE A 113 6.78 -5.73 21.80
N SER A 114 7.82 -4.98 22.16
CA SER A 114 7.95 -4.34 23.48
C SER A 114 7.85 -2.81 23.43
N ASN A 115 7.92 -2.21 22.24
CA ASN A 115 7.90 -0.76 22.03
C ASN A 115 6.47 -0.20 21.82
N ARG A 116 5.48 -1.07 21.58
CA ARG A 116 4.08 -0.70 21.31
C ARG A 116 3.14 -1.69 21.98
N SER A 117 2.05 -1.21 22.58
CA SER A 117 1.00 -2.06 23.18
C SER A 117 -0.37 -1.90 22.50
N THR A 118 -0.53 -0.89 21.66
CA THR A 118 -1.78 -0.56 20.95
C THR A 118 -1.47 0.01 19.58
N VAL A 119 -2.35 -0.25 18.62
CA VAL A 119 -2.38 0.43 17.32
C VAL A 119 -3.62 1.33 17.30
N GLY A 120 -3.45 2.58 16.86
CA GLY A 120 -4.50 3.58 16.79
C GLY A 120 -5.64 3.21 15.83
N ALA A 121 -6.72 3.98 15.88
CA ALA A 121 -7.79 3.89 14.89
C ALA A 121 -7.22 4.25 13.51
N ASN A 122 -7.58 3.49 12.47
CA ASN A 122 -7.06 3.60 11.10
C ASN A 122 -5.53 3.50 10.93
N GLU A 123 -4.75 3.25 11.98
CA GLU A 123 -3.31 3.01 11.88
C GLU A 123 -3.03 1.54 11.48
N PHE A 124 -2.13 1.34 10.51
CA PHE A 124 -1.60 0.04 10.10
C PHE A 124 -0.07 0.05 10.25
N VAL A 125 0.45 -0.74 11.19
CA VAL A 125 1.85 -0.66 11.60
C VAL A 125 2.70 -1.70 10.90
N VAL A 126 3.74 -1.28 10.18
CA VAL A 126 4.71 -2.20 9.59
C VAL A 126 6.06 -2.04 10.25
N TYR A 127 6.54 -3.13 10.86
CA TYR A 127 7.89 -3.17 11.43
C TYR A 127 8.91 -3.40 10.34
N VAL A 128 9.80 -2.44 10.14
CA VAL A 128 10.81 -2.48 9.08
C VAL A 128 12.18 -2.83 9.67
N THR A 129 12.87 -3.75 9.01
CA THR A 129 14.25 -4.09 9.36
C THR A 129 15.05 -4.61 8.16
N ALA A 130 16.36 -4.76 8.33
CA ALA A 130 17.23 -5.34 7.31
C ALA A 130 18.30 -6.22 7.96
N PHE A 131 18.50 -7.41 7.41
CA PHE A 131 19.52 -8.37 7.85
C PHE A 131 20.10 -9.09 6.64
N ALA A 132 21.33 -9.59 6.75
CA ALA A 132 21.83 -10.50 5.72
C ALA A 132 21.08 -11.82 5.80
N PHE A 133 20.50 -12.27 4.69
CA PHE A 133 19.87 -13.59 4.63
C PHE A 133 20.92 -14.69 4.54
N ASP A 134 20.52 -15.90 4.89
CA ASP A 134 21.36 -17.06 4.69
C ASP A 134 21.57 -17.39 3.21
N ASN A 135 22.47 -18.33 2.94
CA ASN A 135 22.88 -18.67 1.59
C ASN A 135 21.88 -19.53 0.79
N ARG A 136 20.71 -19.84 1.36
CA ARG A 136 19.64 -20.61 0.72
C ARG A 136 18.39 -19.79 0.48
N SER A 137 18.24 -18.65 1.14
CA SER A 137 17.24 -17.67 0.76
C SER A 137 17.46 -17.23 -0.68
N THR A 138 16.39 -17.25 -1.47
CA THR A 138 16.33 -16.67 -2.81
C THR A 138 15.55 -15.36 -2.84
N ALA A 139 15.04 -14.94 -1.68
CA ALA A 139 14.24 -13.73 -1.54
C ALA A 139 15.16 -12.52 -1.35
N HIS A 140 14.81 -11.40 -1.98
CA HIS A 140 15.51 -10.12 -1.80
C HIS A 140 14.93 -9.33 -0.62
N ALA A 141 13.63 -9.45 -0.42
CA ALA A 141 12.92 -8.96 0.74
C ALA A 141 11.85 -9.98 1.15
N LYS A 142 11.30 -9.80 2.34
CA LYS A 142 10.24 -10.65 2.88
C LYS A 142 9.26 -9.81 3.65
N ALA A 143 8.00 -10.17 3.59
CA ALA A 143 6.97 -9.57 4.40
C ALA A 143 6.07 -10.62 5.04
N SER A 144 5.59 -10.29 6.24
CA SER A 144 4.58 -11.06 6.95
C SER A 144 3.45 -10.16 7.38
N ALA A 145 2.23 -10.71 7.33
CA ALA A 145 1.03 -10.06 7.80
C ALA A 145 0.68 -10.57 9.21
N ASN A 146 0.41 -9.70 10.18
CA ASN A 146 0.29 -10.07 11.58
C ASN A 146 -1.18 -10.26 12.03
N GLY A 147 -1.57 -11.51 12.33
CA GLY A 147 -2.99 -11.92 12.42
C GLY A 147 -3.63 -12.03 13.81
N ALA A 148 -2.99 -11.57 14.89
CA ALA A 148 -3.51 -11.77 16.26
C ALA A 148 -4.70 -10.86 16.62
N ALA A 149 -4.80 -9.68 16.00
CA ALA A 149 -5.82 -8.68 16.27
C ALA A 149 -6.64 -8.44 15.00
N ARG A 150 -7.97 -8.34 15.15
CA ARG A 150 -8.94 -8.37 14.06
C ARG A 150 -9.93 -7.20 14.19
N ARG A 151 -10.10 -6.40 13.12
CA ARG A 151 -10.92 -5.17 13.11
C ARG A 151 -12.24 -5.35 12.37
N ASN A 152 -12.22 -5.68 11.07
CA ASN A 152 -13.42 -5.78 10.23
C ASN A 152 -13.35 -6.93 9.21
N ALA A 153 -14.52 -7.49 8.89
CA ALA A 153 -14.71 -8.49 7.85
C ALA A 153 -14.37 -7.92 6.46
N ALA A 154 -13.45 -8.57 5.73
CA ALA A 154 -12.97 -8.12 4.43
C ALA A 154 -13.02 -9.24 3.36
N GLY A 155 -12.99 -8.82 2.09
CA GLY A 155 -12.91 -9.66 0.90
C GLY A 155 -14.10 -10.60 0.69
N ALA A 156 -13.95 -11.55 -0.23
CA ALA A 156 -15.03 -12.50 -0.59
C ALA A 156 -15.49 -13.38 0.60
N ALA A 157 -14.61 -13.63 1.56
CA ALA A 157 -14.92 -14.43 2.75
C ALA A 157 -15.72 -13.66 3.81
N GLY A 158 -15.75 -12.32 3.76
CA GLY A 158 -16.33 -11.50 4.83
C GLY A 158 -15.70 -11.83 6.18
N ALA A 159 -14.39 -12.03 6.22
CA ALA A 159 -13.65 -12.43 7.42
C ALA A 159 -12.45 -11.50 7.64
N GLU A 160 -12.02 -11.36 8.89
CA GLU A 160 -10.89 -10.49 9.25
C GLU A 160 -9.54 -11.19 9.01
N PHE A 161 -8.56 -10.47 8.49
CA PHE A 161 -7.16 -10.89 8.43
C PHE A 161 -6.23 -9.68 8.64
N SER A 162 -5.08 -9.91 9.28
CA SER A 162 -3.96 -8.96 9.37
C SER A 162 -4.32 -7.49 9.65
N THR A 163 -5.32 -7.23 10.49
CA THR A 163 -6.01 -5.92 10.50
C THR A 163 -5.30 -4.84 11.32
N TRP A 164 -4.03 -5.01 11.64
CA TRP A 164 -3.29 -4.00 12.43
C TRP A 164 -1.88 -3.76 11.93
N GLY A 165 -1.30 -4.66 11.13
CA GLY A 165 0.08 -4.50 10.72
C GLY A 165 0.77 -5.74 10.18
N GLY A 166 2.07 -5.60 10.02
CA GLY A 166 2.97 -6.59 9.46
C GLY A 166 4.42 -6.30 9.79
N ASP A 167 5.31 -7.00 9.13
CA ASP A 167 6.75 -6.73 9.12
C ASP A 167 7.29 -6.87 7.71
N VAL A 168 8.32 -6.08 7.41
CA VAL A 168 9.06 -6.11 6.16
C VAL A 168 10.55 -6.16 6.48
N LEU A 169 11.24 -7.09 5.83
CA LEU A 169 12.64 -7.40 6.05
C LEU A 169 13.39 -7.39 4.71
N PHE A 170 14.49 -6.64 4.62
CA PHE A 170 15.32 -6.54 3.41
C PHE A 170 16.67 -7.26 3.58
N ASP A 171 17.16 -7.92 2.51
CA ASP A 171 18.46 -8.58 2.51
C ASP A 171 19.61 -7.56 2.38
N LEU A 172 20.49 -7.51 3.39
CA LEU A 172 21.70 -6.67 3.35
C LEU A 172 22.75 -7.16 2.34
N SER A 173 22.60 -8.38 1.82
CA SER A 173 23.51 -8.96 0.82
C SER A 173 23.23 -8.44 -0.59
N ASP A 174 22.08 -7.80 -0.80
CA ASP A 174 21.70 -7.23 -2.09
C ASP A 174 22.26 -5.84 -2.33
N THR A 175 22.37 -5.50 -3.61
CA THR A 175 22.74 -4.16 -4.07
C THR A 175 21.48 -3.35 -4.34
N TRP A 176 21.10 -2.53 -3.37
CA TRP A 176 19.93 -1.69 -3.43
C TRP A 176 20.20 -0.34 -4.08
N TYR A 177 19.21 0.12 -4.83
CA TYR A 177 19.08 1.47 -5.32
C TYR A 177 17.91 2.13 -4.58
N ALA A 178 18.21 3.20 -3.82
CA ALA A 178 17.18 3.91 -3.06
C ALA A 178 16.23 4.72 -3.96
N GLY A 179 16.61 4.97 -5.22
CA GLY A 179 15.79 5.76 -6.13
C GLY A 179 15.86 7.25 -5.88
N GLN A 180 15.24 7.99 -6.81
CA GLN A 180 14.62 9.26 -6.45
C GLN A 180 13.31 8.93 -5.73
N ASN A 181 13.02 9.65 -4.65
CA ASN A 181 11.74 9.55 -3.96
C ASN A 181 10.64 9.99 -4.94
N PRO A 182 9.73 9.09 -5.38
CA PRO A 182 8.71 9.44 -6.34
C PRO A 182 7.60 10.33 -5.76
N GLY A 183 7.55 10.51 -4.44
CA GLY A 183 6.41 11.14 -3.77
C GLY A 183 5.20 10.20 -3.69
N ILE A 184 4.02 10.77 -3.42
CA ILE A 184 2.76 10.02 -3.29
C ILE A 184 2.14 9.72 -4.65
N ASP A 185 2.39 10.53 -5.68
CA ASP A 185 2.06 10.22 -7.07
C ASP A 185 3.33 9.76 -7.82
N PRO A 186 3.55 8.45 -7.94
CA PRO A 186 4.76 7.92 -8.53
C PRO A 186 4.67 7.88 -10.05
N THR A 187 3.70 8.53 -10.69
CA THR A 187 3.77 8.82 -12.12
C THR A 187 4.84 9.90 -12.39
N ASP A 188 6.06 9.63 -11.90
CA ASP A 188 7.27 10.31 -12.28
C ASP A 188 7.70 9.85 -13.69
N ASP A 189 8.67 10.55 -14.25
CA ASP A 189 9.22 10.26 -15.57
C ASP A 189 10.06 8.95 -15.61
N TYR A 190 10.14 8.17 -14.52
CA TYR A 190 11.10 7.07 -14.40
C TYR A 190 10.66 5.78 -15.11
N GLY A 191 10.92 5.68 -16.42
CA GLY A 191 10.67 4.44 -17.16
C GLY A 191 9.22 4.27 -17.63
N VAL A 192 8.53 5.38 -17.92
CA VAL A 192 7.22 5.39 -18.56
C VAL A 192 7.17 4.48 -19.80
N GLN A 193 6.27 3.50 -19.82
CA GLN A 193 5.94 2.67 -20.99
C GLN A 193 5.03 3.43 -21.99
N ASP A 194 5.22 3.25 -23.30
CA ASP A 194 4.55 4.00 -24.38
C ASP A 194 3.03 3.77 -24.37
N PRO A 195 2.20 4.82 -24.23
CA PRO A 195 0.75 4.71 -24.24
C PRO A 195 0.16 4.27 -25.59
N ASP A 196 0.94 4.31 -26.69
CA ASP A 196 0.49 3.91 -28.04
C ASP A 196 0.61 2.40 -28.32
N LYS A 197 1.09 1.58 -27.38
CA LYS A 197 1.19 0.11 -27.57
C LYS A 197 -0.04 -0.65 -27.05
N THR A 198 -0.84 -1.16 -27.98
CA THR A 198 -1.76 -2.28 -27.70
C THR A 198 -0.99 -3.60 -27.58
N PRO A 199 -1.31 -4.50 -26.63
CA PRO A 199 -0.53 -5.70 -26.28
C PRO A 199 -0.48 -6.81 -27.36
N ALA A 200 -0.79 -6.52 -28.62
CA ALA A 200 -1.04 -7.52 -29.66
C ALA A 200 0.00 -7.61 -30.79
N SER A 201 0.97 -6.69 -30.93
CA SER A 201 2.00 -6.86 -31.97
C SER A 201 3.37 -6.26 -31.65
N ASP A 202 4.37 -7.14 -31.65
CA ASP A 202 5.80 -6.87 -31.67
C ASP A 202 6.24 -6.33 -33.06
N ILE A 203 6.95 -5.20 -33.10
CA ILE A 203 7.63 -4.70 -34.29
C ILE A 203 9.12 -4.47 -34.01
N THR A 204 9.98 -4.98 -34.90
CA THR A 204 11.43 -5.10 -34.70
C THR A 204 12.23 -3.78 -34.75
N THR A 205 11.57 -2.62 -34.71
CA THR A 205 12.19 -1.29 -34.90
C THR A 205 12.12 -0.39 -33.67
N ASP A 206 11.57 -0.86 -32.55
CA ASP A 206 11.56 -0.11 -31.31
C ASP A 206 12.41 -0.79 -30.22
N ASN A 207 12.97 0.03 -29.32
CA ASN A 207 13.72 -0.38 -28.14
C ASN A 207 12.79 -0.85 -26.98
N TRP A 208 11.59 -1.39 -27.28
CA TRP A 208 10.49 -1.56 -26.31
C TRP A 208 9.86 -2.98 -26.17
N ASP A 209 10.63 -4.08 -26.11
CA ASP A 209 10.18 -5.51 -25.98
C ASP A 209 11.13 -6.59 -25.25
N PHE A 210 11.18 -6.75 -23.90
CA PHE A 210 12.34 -7.38 -23.12
C PHE A 210 12.93 -8.67 -23.74
N SER A 211 14.25 -8.73 -23.88
CA SER A 211 14.95 -9.87 -24.51
C SER A 211 15.03 -11.12 -23.63
N THR A 212 14.42 -12.22 -24.09
CA THR A 212 14.37 -13.54 -23.43
C THR A 212 15.68 -14.32 -23.39
N SER A 213 16.79 -13.74 -23.86
CA SER A 213 18.13 -14.34 -23.82
C SER A 213 19.19 -13.48 -23.14
N SER A 214 18.94 -12.17 -22.96
CA SER A 214 19.94 -11.20 -22.53
C SER A 214 19.62 -10.47 -21.23
N PHE A 215 18.47 -10.74 -20.61
CA PHE A 215 18.08 -10.19 -19.32
C PHE A 215 18.03 -8.64 -19.26
N THR A 216 17.44 -7.96 -20.27
CA THR A 216 17.27 -6.49 -20.29
C THR A 216 15.93 -6.02 -20.88
N TRP A 217 15.34 -5.00 -20.25
CA TRP A 217 14.01 -4.44 -20.53
C TRP A 217 13.91 -3.67 -21.81
N LYS A 218 12.73 -3.83 -22.40
CA LYS A 218 12.38 -3.29 -23.67
C LYS A 218 10.84 -3.16 -23.42
N GLY A 219 10.47 -1.94 -23.06
CA GLY A 219 9.18 -1.53 -22.48
C GLY A 219 9.31 -0.27 -21.62
N TYR A 220 10.53 0.06 -21.19
CA TYR A 220 10.85 1.25 -20.42
C TYR A 220 11.79 2.14 -21.25
N ASP A 221 11.64 3.45 -21.16
CA ASP A 221 12.65 4.37 -21.67
C ASP A 221 13.91 4.31 -20.79
N LEU A 222 14.88 3.49 -21.19
CA LEU A 222 16.19 3.39 -20.52
C LEU A 222 17.01 4.70 -20.59
N GLU A 223 16.67 5.66 -21.46
CA GLU A 223 17.31 6.99 -21.42
C GLU A 223 16.91 7.78 -20.17
N LYS A 224 15.81 7.40 -19.51
CA LYS A 224 15.36 7.95 -18.22
C LYS A 224 15.69 7.08 -17.01
N THR A 225 16.22 5.86 -17.20
CA THR A 225 16.76 5.10 -16.06
C THR A 225 18.00 5.79 -15.50
N ASP A 226 18.03 5.96 -14.18
CA ASP A 226 19.16 6.59 -13.50
C ASP A 226 20.38 5.68 -13.70
N PRO A 227 21.49 6.17 -14.26
CA PRO A 227 22.70 5.36 -14.43
C PRO A 227 23.20 4.73 -13.11
N ALA A 228 22.86 5.30 -11.95
CA ALA A 228 23.16 4.75 -10.64
C ALA A 228 22.31 3.51 -10.27
N ALA A 229 21.20 3.28 -10.96
CA ALA A 229 20.33 2.12 -10.79
C ALA A 229 20.85 0.86 -11.51
N ASP A 230 21.81 0.99 -12.43
CA ASP A 230 22.31 -0.13 -13.24
C ASP A 230 22.78 -1.31 -12.37
N GLY A 231 22.22 -2.49 -12.64
CA GLY A 231 22.49 -3.73 -11.90
C GLY A 231 21.94 -3.80 -10.47
N ARG A 232 21.17 -2.82 -10.00
CA ARG A 232 20.64 -2.74 -8.63
C ARG A 232 19.14 -2.97 -8.56
N LEU A 233 18.66 -3.43 -7.40
CA LEU A 233 17.23 -3.58 -7.13
C LEU A 233 16.63 -2.24 -6.68
N ASP A 234 15.48 -1.85 -7.21
CA ASP A 234 14.79 -0.63 -6.79
C ASP A 234 14.09 -0.83 -5.45
N LEU A 235 14.56 -0.12 -4.42
CA LEU A 235 14.09 -0.30 -3.05
C LEU A 235 12.64 0.18 -2.86
N TYR A 236 12.23 1.24 -3.56
CA TYR A 236 10.84 1.73 -3.51
C TYR A 236 9.87 0.67 -4.05
N ALA A 237 10.13 0.15 -5.25
CA ALA A 237 9.28 -0.86 -5.88
C ALA A 237 9.20 -2.13 -5.02
N THR A 238 10.34 -2.61 -4.51
CA THR A 238 10.34 -3.77 -3.61
C THR A 238 9.62 -3.47 -2.31
N ALA A 239 9.81 -2.29 -1.71
CA ALA A 239 9.08 -1.92 -0.50
C ALA A 239 7.57 -1.90 -0.74
N LEU A 240 7.11 -1.31 -1.84
CA LEU A 240 5.70 -1.26 -2.21
C LEU A 240 5.13 -2.67 -2.40
N HIS A 241 5.87 -3.56 -3.07
CA HIS A 241 5.53 -4.98 -3.22
C HIS A 241 5.35 -5.68 -1.87
N GLU A 242 6.34 -5.56 -0.99
CA GLU A 242 6.31 -6.19 0.34
C GLU A 242 5.21 -5.62 1.24
N LEU A 243 4.92 -4.32 1.14
CA LEU A 243 3.81 -3.71 1.86
C LEU A 243 2.45 -4.30 1.44
N VAL A 244 2.25 -4.62 0.15
CA VAL A 244 1.02 -5.30 -0.30
C VAL A 244 0.91 -6.72 0.28
N HIS A 245 2.01 -7.43 0.51
CA HIS A 245 1.99 -8.68 1.27
C HIS A 245 1.56 -8.48 2.73
N THR A 246 1.99 -7.40 3.39
CA THR A 246 1.52 -7.08 4.75
C THR A 246 0.01 -6.79 4.77
N LEU A 247 -0.54 -6.22 3.70
CA LEU A 247 -1.98 -6.03 3.46
C LEU A 247 -2.69 -7.34 3.08
N GLY A 248 -2.04 -8.50 3.27
CA GLY A 248 -2.69 -9.80 3.24
C GLY A 248 -2.70 -10.50 1.90
N MET A 249 -1.96 -10.02 0.90
CA MET A 249 -1.66 -10.80 -0.30
C MET A 249 -0.70 -11.96 0.04
N THR A 250 -1.20 -13.02 0.67
CA THR A 250 -0.37 -14.18 1.07
C THR A 250 -0.90 -15.46 0.45
N THR A 251 -0.03 -16.46 0.30
CA THR A 251 -0.43 -17.79 -0.19
C THR A 251 -1.61 -18.39 0.58
N ALA A 252 -1.75 -18.09 1.87
CA ALA A 252 -2.85 -18.58 2.70
C ALA A 252 -4.15 -17.78 2.49
N ASN A 253 -4.05 -16.48 2.26
CA ASN A 253 -5.21 -15.59 2.14
C ASN A 253 -5.80 -15.57 0.73
N VAL A 254 -4.98 -15.68 -0.30
CA VAL A 254 -5.41 -15.57 -1.70
C VAL A 254 -6.60 -16.50 -2.03
N PRO A 255 -6.58 -17.81 -1.72
CA PRO A 255 -7.72 -18.68 -2.00
C PRO A 255 -8.99 -18.35 -1.21
N ILE A 256 -8.86 -17.67 -0.07
CA ILE A 256 -9.96 -17.37 0.86
C ILE A 256 -10.66 -16.06 0.47
N TYR A 257 -9.87 -15.01 0.23
CA TYR A 257 -10.39 -13.64 0.08
C TYR A 257 -10.57 -13.23 -1.36
N ILE A 258 -9.69 -13.68 -2.26
CA ILE A 258 -9.73 -13.36 -3.69
C ILE A 258 -10.38 -14.51 -4.46
N GLY A 259 -10.03 -15.75 -4.08
CA GLY A 259 -10.51 -16.96 -4.71
C GLY A 259 -9.58 -17.44 -5.83
N THR A 260 -9.41 -18.76 -5.91
CA THR A 260 -8.64 -19.43 -6.96
C THR A 260 -9.43 -20.56 -7.60
N ASN A 261 -9.21 -20.78 -8.90
CA ASN A 261 -9.77 -21.93 -9.60
C ASN A 261 -8.89 -23.19 -9.46
N ALA A 262 -9.29 -24.29 -10.10
CA ALA A 262 -8.56 -25.55 -10.06
C ALA A 262 -7.16 -25.51 -10.72
N GLN A 263 -6.90 -24.48 -11.55
CA GLN A 263 -5.62 -24.23 -12.21
C GLN A 263 -4.71 -23.32 -11.36
N GLY A 264 -5.20 -22.79 -10.23
CA GLY A 264 -4.48 -21.85 -9.38
C GLY A 264 -4.57 -20.40 -9.85
N GLU A 265 -5.40 -20.09 -10.85
CA GLU A 265 -5.62 -18.73 -11.34
C GLU A 265 -6.55 -17.97 -10.40
N LEU A 266 -6.33 -16.66 -10.24
CA LEU A 266 -7.20 -15.79 -9.46
C LEU A 266 -8.53 -15.59 -10.18
N ILE A 267 -9.61 -15.62 -9.41
CA ILE A 267 -10.98 -15.48 -9.94
C ILE A 267 -11.81 -14.43 -9.19
N GLY A 268 -11.14 -13.53 -8.47
CA GLY A 268 -11.80 -12.40 -7.80
C GLY A 268 -12.51 -11.50 -8.80
N GLU A 269 -13.59 -10.86 -8.37
CA GLU A 269 -14.45 -10.05 -9.24
C GLU A 269 -13.68 -8.90 -9.87
N ASN A 270 -12.89 -8.17 -9.07
CA ASN A 270 -12.16 -7.00 -9.55
C ASN A 270 -10.98 -7.42 -10.44
N VAL A 271 -10.18 -8.42 -10.02
CA VAL A 271 -9.01 -8.84 -10.81
C VAL A 271 -9.41 -9.42 -12.16
N THR A 272 -10.52 -10.18 -12.21
CA THR A 272 -11.02 -10.72 -13.48
C THR A 272 -11.61 -9.65 -14.38
N ALA A 273 -12.23 -8.61 -13.81
CA ALA A 273 -12.73 -7.47 -14.57
C ALA A 273 -11.60 -6.67 -15.24
N VAL A 274 -10.50 -6.42 -14.51
CA VAL A 274 -9.33 -5.70 -15.05
C VAL A 274 -8.57 -6.55 -16.07
N TYR A 275 -8.32 -7.82 -15.77
CA TYR A 275 -7.53 -8.70 -16.65
C TYR A 275 -8.32 -9.22 -17.87
N GLY A 276 -9.65 -9.24 -17.79
CA GLY A 276 -10.53 -9.80 -18.83
C GLY A 276 -10.77 -11.32 -18.72
N GLY A 277 -10.43 -11.93 -17.58
CA GLY A 277 -10.58 -13.36 -17.31
C GLY A 277 -9.82 -13.82 -16.06
N PRO A 278 -9.75 -15.14 -15.78
CA PRO A 278 -8.92 -15.67 -14.71
C PRO A 278 -7.46 -15.23 -14.86
N VAL A 279 -6.84 -14.81 -13.76
CA VAL A 279 -5.49 -14.24 -13.77
C VAL A 279 -4.47 -15.31 -13.40
N PRO A 280 -3.44 -15.57 -14.24
CA PRO A 280 -2.35 -16.46 -13.87
C PRO A 280 -1.68 -16.04 -12.56
N ALA A 281 -1.53 -16.97 -11.62
CA ALA A 281 -0.98 -16.69 -10.30
C ALA A 281 -0.20 -17.88 -9.73
N SER A 282 0.62 -17.59 -8.74
CA SER A 282 1.42 -18.59 -8.02
C SER A 282 1.58 -18.20 -6.55
N GLY A 283 0.81 -18.85 -5.67
CA GLY A 283 0.83 -18.58 -4.24
C GLY A 283 0.28 -17.18 -3.94
N GLY A 284 1.07 -16.35 -3.24
CA GLY A 284 0.76 -14.95 -2.94
C GLY A 284 1.09 -13.96 -4.05
N HIS A 285 1.35 -14.41 -5.28
CA HIS A 285 1.80 -13.55 -6.39
C HIS A 285 0.94 -13.75 -7.64
N VAL A 286 0.91 -12.75 -8.51
CA VAL A 286 0.55 -12.98 -9.92
C VAL A 286 1.68 -13.75 -10.62
N ALA A 287 1.41 -14.38 -11.75
CA ALA A 287 2.45 -15.08 -12.50
C ALA A 287 3.47 -14.08 -13.08
N GLN A 288 4.66 -14.59 -13.39
CA GLN A 288 5.72 -13.80 -14.02
C GLN A 288 5.28 -13.23 -15.38
N ASN A 289 5.70 -12.01 -15.66
CA ASN A 289 5.43 -11.20 -16.85
C ASN A 289 3.93 -10.89 -17.05
N VAL A 290 3.13 -10.94 -15.98
CA VAL A 290 1.75 -10.43 -16.04
C VAL A 290 1.81 -8.92 -16.00
N GLU A 291 1.29 -8.28 -17.05
CA GLU A 291 1.30 -6.81 -17.19
C GLU A 291 -0.11 -6.23 -17.00
N SER A 292 -0.15 -4.98 -16.57
CA SER A 292 -1.37 -4.19 -16.49
C SER A 292 -1.06 -2.69 -16.58
N VAL A 293 -2.10 -1.88 -16.76
CA VAL A 293 -1.96 -0.42 -16.79
C VAL A 293 -1.55 0.07 -15.39
N VAL A 294 -0.58 0.96 -15.30
CA VAL A 294 -0.17 1.62 -14.05
C VAL A 294 -1.37 2.37 -13.48
N TRP A 295 -1.67 2.14 -12.22
CA TRP A 295 -2.85 2.70 -11.57
C TRP A 295 -2.80 4.22 -11.56
N GLY A 296 -3.91 4.85 -11.94
CA GLY A 296 -4.00 6.31 -11.99
C GLY A 296 -3.21 6.98 -13.13
N SER A 297 -2.61 6.21 -14.04
CA SER A 297 -1.87 6.73 -15.20
C SER A 297 -2.75 6.90 -16.45
N ASP A 298 -2.29 7.72 -17.39
CA ASP A 298 -2.89 7.87 -18.73
C ASP A 298 -2.47 6.72 -19.68
N GLY A 299 -2.63 5.47 -19.24
CA GLY A 299 -2.43 4.27 -20.07
C GLY A 299 -1.00 3.72 -20.13
N ILE A 300 -0.15 4.08 -19.18
CA ILE A 300 1.19 3.50 -19.03
C ILE A 300 1.02 2.03 -18.66
N VAL A 301 1.75 1.11 -19.28
CA VAL A 301 1.75 -0.32 -18.92
C VAL A 301 2.99 -0.65 -18.09
N SER A 302 2.90 -1.62 -17.18
CA SER A 302 4.04 -2.17 -16.43
C SER A 302 3.75 -3.62 -16.09
N GLU A 303 4.81 -4.39 -15.79
CA GLU A 303 4.63 -5.64 -15.05
C GLU A 303 3.92 -5.34 -13.74
N ALA A 304 2.90 -6.12 -13.41
CA ALA A 304 2.18 -5.99 -12.16
C ALA A 304 3.16 -6.01 -10.97
N LEU A 305 2.91 -5.17 -9.99
CA LEU A 305 3.79 -5.00 -8.84
C LEU A 305 4.03 -6.32 -8.14
N LEU A 306 2.99 -7.14 -7.96
CA LEU A 306 3.05 -8.46 -7.32
C LEU A 306 3.62 -9.59 -8.20
N ASP A 307 4.22 -9.25 -9.34
CA ASP A 307 5.07 -10.20 -10.07
C ASP A 307 6.30 -10.56 -9.21
N PRO A 308 6.60 -11.87 -9.04
CA PRO A 308 7.66 -12.33 -8.12
C PRO A 308 9.09 -12.04 -8.60
N ASN A 309 9.29 -11.57 -9.83
CA ASN A 309 10.62 -11.23 -10.35
C ASN A 309 10.99 -9.80 -9.97
N SER A 310 12.07 -9.65 -9.20
CA SER A 310 12.69 -8.33 -8.98
C SER A 310 13.69 -8.03 -10.09
N LEU A 311 13.35 -7.08 -10.96
CA LEU A 311 14.21 -6.71 -12.08
C LEU A 311 15.18 -5.61 -11.65
N ARG A 312 16.40 -5.68 -12.18
CA ARG A 312 17.48 -4.76 -11.83
C ARG A 312 17.47 -3.54 -12.76
N GLY A 313 17.72 -2.37 -12.20
CA GLY A 313 17.76 -1.09 -12.92
C GLY A 313 16.40 -0.51 -13.30
N VAL A 314 15.30 -1.14 -12.90
CA VAL A 314 13.94 -0.74 -13.28
C VAL A 314 13.03 -0.69 -12.05
N ARG A 315 12.14 0.31 -12.03
CA ARG A 315 11.08 0.46 -11.04
C ARG A 315 9.81 -0.20 -11.58
N LYS A 316 9.18 -1.02 -10.75
CA LYS A 316 7.79 -1.48 -10.98
C LYS A 316 6.84 -0.53 -10.26
N TYR A 317 5.70 -0.30 -10.87
CA TYR A 317 4.65 0.55 -10.32
C TYR A 317 3.46 -0.30 -9.89
N LEU A 318 2.66 0.21 -8.95
CA LEU A 318 1.37 -0.40 -8.67
C LEU A 318 0.47 -0.25 -9.90
N THR A 319 -0.07 -1.37 -10.37
CA THR A 319 -0.95 -1.41 -11.55
C THR A 319 -2.43 -1.50 -11.17
N GLU A 320 -3.32 -1.28 -12.13
CA GLU A 320 -4.77 -1.49 -11.98
C GLU A 320 -5.10 -2.92 -11.55
N LEU A 321 -4.27 -3.90 -11.93
CA LEU A 321 -4.43 -5.28 -11.48
C LEU A 321 -4.09 -5.44 -10.00
N ASP A 322 -3.05 -4.77 -9.51
CA ASP A 322 -2.69 -4.75 -8.08
C ASP A 322 -3.73 -4.00 -7.24
N ALA A 323 -4.25 -2.88 -7.77
CA ALA A 323 -5.38 -2.16 -7.15
C ALA A 323 -6.64 -3.04 -7.08
N ALA A 324 -6.92 -3.82 -8.13
CA ALA A 324 -8.02 -4.78 -8.15
C ALA A 324 -7.82 -5.92 -7.14
N LEU A 325 -6.59 -6.41 -6.97
CA LEU A 325 -6.23 -7.38 -5.92
C LEU A 325 -6.54 -6.84 -4.52
N LEU A 326 -6.18 -5.59 -4.24
CA LEU A 326 -6.52 -4.92 -2.98
C LEU A 326 -8.04 -4.79 -2.78
N ARG A 327 -8.81 -4.48 -3.84
CA ARG A 327 -10.28 -4.46 -3.78
C ARG A 327 -10.88 -5.83 -3.47
N ASP A 328 -10.36 -6.90 -4.09
CA ASP A 328 -10.81 -8.28 -3.82
C ASP A 328 -10.40 -8.76 -2.42
N LEU A 329 -9.28 -8.26 -1.87
CA LEU A 329 -8.90 -8.44 -0.47
C LEU A 329 -9.85 -7.70 0.49
N GLY A 330 -10.66 -6.76 -0.01
CA GLY A 330 -11.68 -6.04 0.74
C GLY A 330 -11.33 -4.62 1.13
N TYR A 331 -10.25 -4.06 0.59
CA TYR A 331 -9.90 -2.66 0.81
C TYR A 331 -10.69 -1.74 -0.12
N THR A 332 -11.03 -0.56 0.38
CA THR A 332 -11.62 0.50 -0.44
C THR A 332 -10.50 1.30 -1.11
N VAL A 333 -10.16 0.91 -2.34
CA VAL A 333 -9.13 1.60 -3.13
C VAL A 333 -9.74 2.76 -3.91
N ALA A 334 -9.10 3.94 -3.85
CA ALA A 334 -9.43 5.09 -4.66
C ALA A 334 -9.44 4.76 -6.18
N THR A 335 -10.06 5.63 -6.98
CA THR A 335 -10.09 5.50 -8.45
C THR A 335 -9.04 6.38 -9.15
N GLY A 336 -8.17 7.01 -8.36
CA GLY A 336 -7.13 7.92 -8.82
C GLY A 336 -6.71 8.86 -7.69
N PHE A 337 -5.61 9.57 -7.87
CA PHE A 337 -5.15 10.57 -6.92
C PHE A 337 -6.17 11.70 -6.77
N ALA A 338 -6.28 12.21 -5.55
CA ALA A 338 -7.01 13.44 -5.33
C ALA A 338 -6.32 14.56 -6.12
N THR A 339 -7.08 15.51 -6.65
CA THR A 339 -6.50 16.60 -7.45
C THR A 339 -5.51 17.38 -6.57
N PRO A 340 -4.23 17.54 -6.99
CA PRO A 340 -3.20 18.14 -6.14
C PRO A 340 -3.65 19.49 -5.58
N LEU A 341 -3.54 19.65 -4.26
CA LEU A 341 -3.86 20.91 -3.61
C LEU A 341 -2.67 21.87 -3.72
N PRO A 342 -2.88 23.12 -4.15
CA PRO A 342 -1.79 24.09 -4.12
C PRO A 342 -1.24 24.27 -2.69
N GLY A 343 0.04 23.99 -2.49
CA GLY A 343 0.70 24.13 -1.19
C GLY A 343 0.73 22.85 -0.34
N ASP A 344 0.09 21.79 -0.81
CA ASP A 344 0.29 20.41 -0.35
C ASP A 344 1.54 19.91 -1.05
N TYR A 345 2.64 19.90 -0.31
CA TYR A 345 3.98 19.61 -0.80
C TYR A 345 4.46 18.22 -0.42
N ASN A 346 3.82 17.58 0.55
CA ASN A 346 4.00 16.16 0.81
C ASN A 346 2.93 15.29 0.13
N ASP A 347 1.97 15.90 -0.58
CA ASP A 347 0.87 15.28 -1.35
C ASP A 347 -0.09 14.44 -0.48
N ASP A 348 -0.19 14.74 0.82
CA ASP A 348 -1.00 13.97 1.77
C ASP A 348 -2.50 14.34 1.76
N GLY A 349 -2.88 15.29 0.89
CA GLY A 349 -4.24 15.77 0.72
C GLY A 349 -4.65 16.80 1.76
N LEU A 350 -3.73 17.30 2.60
CA LEU A 350 -3.94 18.32 3.61
C LEU A 350 -2.78 19.34 3.60
N VAL A 351 -3.09 20.61 3.37
CA VAL A 351 -2.07 21.66 3.50
C VAL A 351 -1.85 22.00 4.98
N ASP A 352 -0.78 21.51 5.61
CA ASP A 352 -0.45 21.74 7.01
C ASP A 352 1.04 22.06 7.29
N ALA A 353 1.48 21.84 8.54
CA ALA A 353 2.84 22.17 8.94
C ALA A 353 3.90 21.20 8.37
N ALA A 354 3.53 20.00 7.96
CA ALA A 354 4.42 19.05 7.31
C ALA A 354 4.88 19.57 5.94
N ASP A 355 3.97 20.14 5.15
CA ASP A 355 4.30 20.77 3.86
C ASP A 355 5.32 21.88 3.97
N TYR A 356 5.21 22.69 5.04
CA TYR A 356 6.18 23.73 5.30
C TYR A 356 7.59 23.16 5.45
N THR A 357 7.73 21.97 6.06
CA THR A 357 9.04 21.32 6.18
C THR A 357 9.56 20.84 4.82
N VAL A 358 8.69 20.32 3.95
CA VAL A 358 9.05 19.94 2.58
C VAL A 358 9.53 21.16 1.78
N TRP A 359 8.78 22.26 1.81
CA TRP A 359 9.19 23.51 1.15
C TRP A 359 10.50 24.06 1.68
N ARG A 360 10.62 24.18 3.01
CA ARG A 360 11.80 24.76 3.67
C ARG A 360 13.07 23.97 3.34
N ASP A 361 12.93 22.65 3.20
CA ASP A 361 14.06 21.76 2.95
C ASP A 361 14.35 21.60 1.44
N GLY A 362 13.63 22.35 0.59
CA GLY A 362 13.84 22.40 -0.87
C GLY A 362 13.22 21.24 -1.64
N GLY A 363 12.30 20.50 -1.02
CA GLY A 363 11.61 19.36 -1.63
C GLY A 363 10.32 19.72 -2.38
N SER A 364 9.86 20.97 -2.29
CA SER A 364 8.66 21.43 -3.00
C SER A 364 8.95 21.80 -4.46
N PRO A 365 7.96 21.76 -5.36
CA PRO A 365 8.10 22.22 -6.75
C PRO A 365 8.53 23.70 -6.91
N ASP A 366 8.30 24.53 -5.89
CA ASP A 366 8.69 25.94 -5.85
C ASP A 366 9.24 26.31 -4.46
N ASP A 367 10.57 26.34 -4.32
CA ASP A 367 11.28 26.67 -3.08
C ASP A 367 11.41 28.19 -2.83
N SER A 368 10.77 29.03 -3.66
CA SER A 368 10.82 30.48 -3.55
C SER A 368 9.82 31.05 -2.54
N VAL A 369 9.85 32.37 -2.36
CA VAL A 369 8.87 33.08 -1.52
C VAL A 369 7.46 32.93 -2.09
N GLU A 370 7.33 32.78 -3.40
CA GLU A 370 6.07 32.50 -4.07
C GLU A 370 5.51 31.15 -3.63
N GLY A 371 6.32 30.08 -3.58
CA GLY A 371 5.93 28.78 -3.03
C GLY A 371 5.45 28.89 -1.58
N TYR A 372 6.22 29.54 -0.71
CA TYR A 372 5.78 29.80 0.66
C TYR A 372 4.41 30.50 0.74
N ASN A 373 4.14 31.47 -0.14
CA ASN A 373 2.86 32.16 -0.19
C ASN A 373 1.73 31.25 -0.67
N VAL A 374 2.00 30.30 -1.57
CA VAL A 374 1.05 29.26 -1.98
C VAL A 374 0.68 28.39 -0.78
N TRP A 375 1.66 27.83 -0.07
CA TRP A 375 1.41 27.07 1.17
C TRP A 375 0.62 27.88 2.21
N ALA A 376 1.11 29.07 2.55
CA ALA A 376 0.47 29.91 3.57
C ALA A 376 -0.96 30.33 3.17
N GLY A 377 -1.22 30.53 1.88
CA GLY A 377 -2.53 30.89 1.35
C GLY A 377 -3.53 29.74 1.34
N ASN A 378 -3.06 28.49 1.37
CA ASN A 378 -3.89 27.29 1.35
C ASN A 378 -3.87 26.51 2.67
N TYR A 379 -3.15 26.99 3.70
CA TYR A 379 -3.07 26.31 5.00
C TYR A 379 -4.45 25.92 5.56
N GLY A 380 -4.62 24.62 5.83
CA GLY A 380 -5.86 23.99 6.26
C GLY A 380 -6.79 23.55 5.13
N ALA A 381 -6.40 23.69 3.85
CA ALA A 381 -7.14 23.12 2.73
C ALA A 381 -7.02 21.60 2.72
N THR A 382 -8.13 20.92 2.38
CA THR A 382 -8.20 19.46 2.29
C THR A 382 -8.70 19.04 0.92
N ALA A 383 -8.07 18.06 0.29
CA ALA A 383 -8.46 17.56 -1.01
C ALA A 383 -9.84 16.87 -0.87
N PRO A 384 -10.73 16.99 -1.86
CA PRO A 384 -11.93 16.16 -1.87
C PRO A 384 -11.52 14.70 -1.99
N ALA A 385 -11.89 13.87 -1.00
CA ALA A 385 -11.60 12.44 -1.02
C ALA A 385 -12.03 11.82 -2.37
N SER A 386 -11.09 11.19 -3.07
CA SER A 386 -11.30 10.39 -4.26
C SER A 386 -12.07 9.12 -3.86
N ARG A 387 -13.37 9.27 -3.64
CA ARG A 387 -14.25 8.14 -3.28
C ARG A 387 -14.26 7.13 -4.42
N ALA A 388 -14.09 5.85 -4.07
CA ALA A 388 -14.52 4.76 -4.92
C ALA A 388 -15.96 5.02 -5.37
N SER A 389 -16.15 5.29 -6.66
CA SER A 389 -17.48 5.23 -7.24
C SER A 389 -17.92 3.78 -7.14
N ALA A 390 -18.71 3.46 -6.12
CA ALA A 390 -19.52 2.25 -6.16
C ALA A 390 -20.37 2.38 -7.43
N GLU A 391 -19.99 1.65 -8.50
CA GLU A 391 -20.93 1.33 -9.55
C GLU A 391 -22.04 0.52 -8.87
N GLY A 392 -23.07 1.22 -8.44
CA GLY A 392 -24.28 0.61 -7.93
C GLY A 392 -24.89 -0.17 -9.08
N SER A 393 -24.50 -1.45 -9.22
CA SER A 393 -25.32 -2.43 -9.89
C SER A 393 -26.67 -2.33 -9.21
N ALA A 394 -27.64 -1.77 -9.93
CA ALA A 394 -28.99 -1.62 -9.46
C ALA A 394 -29.51 -3.02 -9.15
N VAL A 395 -29.41 -3.43 -7.88
CA VAL A 395 -30.02 -4.64 -7.38
C VAL A 395 -31.50 -4.53 -7.74
N PRO A 396 -32.05 -5.41 -8.60
CA PRO A 396 -33.46 -5.34 -8.93
C PRO A 396 -34.23 -5.50 -7.64
N GLU A 397 -34.98 -4.47 -7.24
CA GLU A 397 -35.83 -4.57 -6.07
C GLU A 397 -36.75 -5.79 -6.24
N PRO A 398 -36.84 -6.70 -5.24
CA PRO A 398 -37.79 -7.79 -5.30
C PRO A 398 -39.19 -7.18 -5.46
N GLY A 399 -39.79 -7.44 -6.62
CA GLY A 399 -40.86 -6.63 -7.19
C GLY A 399 -41.93 -6.22 -6.19
N ALA A 400 -42.22 -4.91 -6.16
CA ALA A 400 -43.37 -4.29 -5.49
C ALA A 400 -44.74 -4.95 -5.78
N ILE A 401 -44.78 -5.89 -6.74
CA ILE A 401 -45.93 -6.74 -7.07
C ILE A 401 -46.29 -7.71 -5.92
N VAL A 402 -45.35 -8.15 -5.09
CA VAL A 402 -45.66 -9.08 -3.96
C VAL A 402 -46.37 -8.36 -2.80
N LEU A 403 -46.06 -7.08 -2.56
CA LEU A 403 -46.73 -6.25 -1.56
C LEU A 403 -48.13 -5.78 -2.00
N LEU A 404 -48.35 -5.57 -3.31
CA LEU A 404 -49.68 -5.30 -3.87
C LEU A 404 -50.58 -6.54 -3.90
N GLY A 405 -50.02 -7.75 -4.07
CA GLY A 405 -50.77 -9.01 -4.04
C GLY A 405 -51.26 -9.41 -2.64
N SER A 406 -50.53 -9.05 -1.59
CA SER A 406 -50.88 -9.36 -0.20
C SER A 406 -51.94 -8.42 0.40
N LEU A 407 -52.06 -7.17 -0.10
CA LEU A 407 -53.17 -6.27 0.29
C LEU A 407 -54.52 -6.65 -0.36
N LEU A 408 -54.51 -7.28 -1.55
CA LEU A 408 -55.74 -7.66 -2.26
C LEU A 408 -56.39 -8.94 -1.73
N THR A 409 -55.63 -9.83 -1.08
CA THR A 409 -56.18 -11.05 -0.44
C THR A 409 -56.78 -10.77 0.94
N LEU A 410 -56.23 -9.81 1.69
CA LEU A 410 -56.77 -9.40 3.00
C LEU A 410 -58.13 -8.70 2.89
N THR A 411 -58.37 -7.90 1.84
CA THR A 411 -59.67 -7.23 1.61
C THR A 411 -60.75 -8.17 1.07
N ALA A 412 -60.39 -9.29 0.43
CA ALA A 412 -61.33 -10.30 -0.07
C ALA A 412 -61.84 -11.26 1.02
N LEU A 413 -61.07 -11.46 2.10
CA LEU A 413 -61.45 -12.32 3.23
C LEU A 413 -62.38 -11.64 4.24
N GLU A 414 -62.30 -10.31 4.42
CA GLU A 414 -63.23 -9.57 5.29
C GLU A 414 -64.67 -9.48 4.72
N ARG A 415 -64.85 -9.68 3.41
CA ARG A 415 -66.17 -9.56 2.76
C ARG A 415 -66.99 -10.84 2.72
N ARG A 416 -66.46 -11.97 3.22
CA ARG A 416 -67.17 -13.26 3.32
C ARG A 416 -67.60 -13.64 4.74
N GLY A 417 -67.40 -12.75 5.72
CA GLY A 417 -67.72 -12.96 7.13
C GLY A 417 -68.81 -12.03 7.70
N ARG A 418 -69.84 -11.69 6.93
CA ARG A 418 -71.07 -11.07 7.44
C ARG A 418 -72.30 -11.73 6.84
#